data_AF-A0A948ZPC0-F1
#
_entry.id   AF-A0A948ZPC0-F1
#
_cell.length_a   1.000
_cell.length_b   1.000
_cell.length_c   1.000
_cell.angle_alpha   90.00
_cell.angle_beta   90.00
_cell.angle_gamma   90.00
#
_symmetry.space_group_name_H-M   'P 1'
#
loop_
_entity.id
_entity.type
_entity.pdbx_description
1 polymer ?
#
loop_
_entity_poly.entity_id
_entity_poly.type
_entity_poly.pdbx_seq_one_letter_code
_entity_poly.pdbx_strand_id
1 'polypeptide(L)'
;MPLAVSQPPPTFSAMRDNLDKYRRDLSELTKLGEEMLVDLSLRDAAGDREQQKIADRVKGSFERNYQRWYTEAVAVVGQLIHARAAEFERLYMGEAKRRLIDAETYNIQDWLTGRRAPADGSGKPAFNDLLAVSMRLKMQLDILRSAEARLESSLFDVRQLVQADLFDSQLDACRELAARGFLRAAGTVAGVVLEKHLWQVAKSHGVVVRHSEPTLNDFNDHLKKAGLLDVPIWRQIQRLADIRNLCGHQKHREPRGKEVKEMIEGVDGIIRTLY
;
A
#
# COMPACT_ATOMS: atom_id res chain seq x y z
N MET A 1 -2.39 -38.24 5.39
CA MET A 1 -2.48 -36.77 5.52
C MET A 1 -3.38 -36.25 4.41
N PRO A 2 -4.46 -35.52 4.72
CA PRO A 2 -5.40 -35.06 3.71
C PRO A 2 -4.75 -33.99 2.84
N LEU A 3 -4.94 -34.11 1.53
CA LEU A 3 -4.55 -33.15 0.51
C LEU A 3 -5.21 -31.79 0.81
N ALA A 4 -4.40 -30.75 0.96
CA ALA A 4 -4.91 -29.38 1.05
C ALA A 4 -5.56 -29.01 -0.29
N VAL A 5 -6.88 -28.88 -0.28
CA VAL A 5 -7.69 -28.40 -1.39
C VAL A 5 -7.22 -26.98 -1.71
N SER A 6 -6.63 -26.77 -2.90
CA SER A 6 -6.29 -25.44 -3.38
C SER A 6 -7.58 -24.62 -3.48
N GLN A 7 -7.66 -23.55 -2.69
CA GLN A 7 -8.78 -22.62 -2.76
C GLN A 7 -8.86 -22.04 -4.19
N PRO A 8 -10.06 -21.93 -4.78
CA PRO A 8 -10.24 -21.35 -6.11
C PRO A 8 -9.83 -19.86 -6.10
N PRO A 9 -9.43 -19.30 -7.26
CA PRO A 9 -8.99 -17.91 -7.36
C PRO A 9 -10.10 -16.94 -6.89
N PRO A 10 -9.73 -15.80 -6.27
CA PRO A 10 -10.69 -14.79 -5.86
C PRO A 10 -11.44 -14.27 -7.09
N THR A 11 -12.76 -14.41 -7.08
CA THR A 11 -13.64 -13.84 -8.10
C THR A 11 -13.67 -12.31 -7.97
N PHE A 12 -14.24 -11.59 -8.93
CA PHE A 12 -14.51 -10.15 -8.82
C PHE A 12 -15.21 -9.77 -7.49
N SER A 13 -15.95 -10.71 -6.88
CA SER A 13 -16.51 -10.61 -5.53
C SER A 13 -15.42 -10.45 -4.45
N ALA A 14 -14.37 -11.26 -4.47
CA ALA A 14 -13.32 -11.25 -3.46
C ALA A 14 -12.41 -10.01 -3.56
N MET A 15 -12.25 -9.41 -4.74
CA MET A 15 -11.62 -8.08 -4.87
C MET A 15 -12.47 -6.98 -4.22
N ARG A 16 -13.80 -7.02 -4.41
CA ARG A 16 -14.72 -6.12 -3.71
C ARG A 16 -14.70 -6.35 -2.20
N ASP A 17 -14.67 -7.61 -1.75
CA ASP A 17 -14.61 -7.95 -0.33
C ASP A 17 -13.33 -7.40 0.35
N ASN A 18 -12.20 -7.42 -0.35
CA ASN A 18 -10.95 -6.82 0.13
C ASN A 18 -11.04 -5.28 0.19
N LEU A 19 -11.63 -4.62 -0.81
CA LEU A 19 -11.84 -3.17 -0.79
C LEU A 19 -12.78 -2.75 0.35
N ASP A 20 -13.85 -3.51 0.59
CA ASP A 20 -14.78 -3.26 1.68
C ASP A 20 -14.16 -3.54 3.06
N LYS A 21 -13.17 -4.42 3.14
CA LYS A 21 -12.33 -4.57 4.33
C LYS A 21 -11.46 -3.32 4.54
N TYR A 22 -10.74 -2.85 3.52
CA TYR A 22 -9.91 -1.65 3.62
C TYR A 22 -10.73 -0.40 3.99
N ARG A 23 -11.95 -0.25 3.46
CA ARG A 23 -12.87 0.83 3.84
C ARG A 23 -13.25 0.78 5.31
N ARG A 24 -13.58 -0.41 5.83
CA ARG A 24 -13.90 -0.58 7.25
C ARG A 24 -12.71 -0.25 8.13
N ASP A 25 -11.55 -0.81 7.82
CA ASP A 25 -10.31 -0.58 8.58
C ASP A 25 -9.95 0.93 8.60
N LEU A 26 -10.06 1.62 7.46
CA LEU A 26 -9.89 3.08 7.38
C LEU A 26 -10.90 3.85 8.22
N SER A 27 -12.18 3.48 8.18
CA SER A 27 -13.22 4.15 8.97
C SER A 27 -12.97 4.02 10.47
N GLU A 28 -12.53 2.84 10.93
CA GLU A 28 -12.18 2.59 12.32
C GLU A 28 -10.94 3.40 12.74
N LEU A 29 -9.91 3.43 11.91
CA LEU A 29 -8.70 4.23 12.16
C LEU A 29 -9.00 5.73 12.19
N THR A 30 -9.84 6.24 11.29
CA THR A 30 -10.24 7.65 11.28
C THR A 30 -10.99 8.01 12.56
N LYS A 31 -11.98 7.20 12.99
CA LYS A 31 -12.72 7.41 14.25
C LYS A 31 -11.80 7.41 15.48
N LEU A 32 -10.87 6.46 15.55
CA LEU A 32 -9.92 6.39 16.65
C LEU A 32 -8.98 7.61 16.66
N GLY A 33 -8.52 8.06 15.49
CA GLY A 33 -7.72 9.27 15.35
C GLY A 33 -8.46 10.54 15.76
N GLU A 34 -9.75 10.63 15.43
CA GLU A 34 -10.62 11.73 15.86
C GLU A 34 -10.80 11.74 17.39
N GLU A 35 -11.06 10.59 18.02
CA GLU A 35 -11.17 10.49 19.48
C GLU A 35 -9.90 10.99 20.17
N MET A 36 -8.73 10.58 19.67
CA MET A 36 -7.43 11.03 20.16
C MET A 36 -7.20 12.53 19.95
N LEU A 37 -7.65 13.09 18.82
CA LEU A 37 -7.53 14.52 18.54
C LEU A 37 -8.45 15.34 19.46
N VAL A 38 -9.64 14.84 19.77
CA VAL A 38 -10.57 15.47 20.72
C VAL A 38 -9.98 15.46 22.13
N ASP A 39 -9.36 14.36 22.56
CA ASP A 39 -8.64 14.30 23.84
C ASP A 39 -7.56 15.39 23.94
N LEU A 40 -6.71 15.53 22.91
CA LEU A 40 -5.70 16.59 22.91
C LEU A 40 -6.33 18.00 22.92
N SER A 41 -7.37 18.22 22.11
CA SER A 41 -7.97 19.55 21.93
C SER A 41 -8.73 20.05 23.16
N LEU A 42 -9.28 19.14 23.98
CA LEU A 42 -10.07 19.48 25.16
C LEU A 42 -9.25 19.62 26.45
N ARG A 43 -7.95 19.31 26.45
CA ARG A 43 -7.11 19.40 27.66
C ARG A 43 -6.89 20.81 28.17
N ASP A 44 -6.86 21.79 27.28
CA ASP A 44 -6.71 23.23 27.61
C ASP A 44 -8.02 24.01 27.49
N ALA A 45 -9.13 23.35 27.14
CA ALA A 45 -10.40 24.02 26.93
C ALA A 45 -11.12 24.27 28.26
N ALA A 46 -11.45 25.53 28.55
CA ALA A 46 -12.44 25.89 29.56
C ALA A 46 -13.84 25.64 28.98
N GLY A 47 -14.20 24.36 28.87
CA GLY A 47 -15.41 23.94 28.17
C GLY A 47 -16.68 24.01 29.01
N ASP A 48 -17.83 24.00 28.34
CA ASP A 48 -19.13 23.83 28.99
C ASP A 48 -19.32 22.43 29.58
N ARG A 49 -20.45 22.19 30.27
CA ARG A 49 -20.74 20.92 30.95
C ARG A 49 -20.75 19.71 30.01
N GLU A 50 -21.10 19.91 28.73
CA GLU A 50 -21.11 18.81 27.75
C GLU A 50 -19.69 18.54 27.22
N GLN A 51 -18.92 19.59 26.94
CA GLN A 51 -17.51 19.45 26.59
C GLN A 51 -16.70 18.78 27.70
N GLN A 52 -17.01 19.06 28.97
CA GLN A 52 -16.37 18.39 30.10
C GLN A 52 -16.68 16.89 30.16
N LYS A 53 -17.94 16.49 29.92
CA LYS A 53 -18.32 15.06 29.86
C LYS A 53 -17.59 14.33 28.75
N ILE A 54 -17.46 14.97 27.59
CA ILE A 54 -16.71 14.41 26.44
C ILE A 54 -15.23 14.28 26.82
N ALA A 55 -14.63 15.34 27.37
CA ALA A 55 -13.25 15.36 27.83
C ALA A 55 -12.97 14.22 28.82
N ASP A 56 -13.84 14.03 29.82
CA ASP A 56 -13.69 12.97 30.81
C ASP A 56 -13.75 11.56 30.19
N ARG A 57 -14.60 11.38 29.16
CA ARG A 57 -14.71 10.10 28.44
C ARG A 57 -13.47 9.78 27.63
N VAL A 58 -12.90 10.77 26.93
CA VAL A 58 -11.76 10.55 26.01
C VAL A 58 -10.42 10.74 26.68
N LYS A 59 -10.37 11.26 27.91
CA LYS A 59 -9.14 11.61 28.62
C LYS A 59 -8.07 10.54 28.53
N GLY A 60 -6.90 10.92 28.01
CA GLY A 60 -5.73 10.04 27.87
C GLY A 60 -5.87 8.99 26.76
N SER A 61 -6.87 9.08 25.89
CA SER A 61 -7.00 8.20 24.72
C SER A 61 -5.82 8.36 23.79
N PHE A 62 -5.25 9.56 23.66
CA PHE A 62 -4.08 9.81 22.82
C PHE A 62 -2.90 8.94 23.22
N GLU A 63 -2.43 9.02 24.48
CA GLU A 63 -1.27 8.24 24.92
C GLU A 63 -1.56 6.73 24.95
N ARG A 64 -2.81 6.32 25.23
CA ARG A 64 -3.20 4.90 25.23
C ARG A 64 -3.19 4.29 23.84
N ASN A 65 -3.64 5.02 22.83
CA ASN A 65 -3.98 4.44 21.53
C ASN A 65 -3.00 4.81 20.42
N TYR A 66 -2.22 5.89 20.55
CA TYR A 66 -1.43 6.44 19.43
C TYR A 66 -0.49 5.43 18.80
N GLN A 67 0.25 4.64 19.59
CA GLN A 67 1.23 3.69 19.04
C GLN A 67 0.57 2.57 18.20
N ARG A 68 -0.56 2.04 18.68
CA ARG A 68 -1.35 1.06 17.93
C ARG A 68 -1.91 1.71 16.67
N TRP A 69 -2.57 2.85 16.82
CA TRP A 69 -3.16 3.59 15.71
C TRP A 69 -2.13 3.93 14.63
N TYR A 70 -0.96 4.45 15.02
CA TYR A 70 0.12 4.82 14.11
C TYR A 70 0.63 3.63 13.30
N THR A 71 0.80 2.46 13.95
CA THR A 71 1.27 1.23 13.29
C THR A 71 0.30 0.77 12.21
N GLU A 72 -1.00 0.80 12.50
CA GLU A 72 -2.03 0.42 11.53
C GLU A 72 -2.17 1.49 10.43
N ALA A 73 -2.19 2.77 10.81
CA ALA A 73 -2.36 3.89 9.88
C ALA A 73 -1.19 4.03 8.88
N VAL A 74 0.06 3.90 9.34
CA VAL A 74 1.24 4.02 8.45
C VAL A 74 1.27 2.90 7.41
N ALA A 75 0.85 1.69 7.77
CA ALA A 75 0.74 0.57 6.83
C ALA A 75 -0.30 0.86 5.73
N VAL A 76 -1.48 1.37 6.12
CA VAL A 76 -2.54 1.74 5.19
C VAL A 76 -2.12 2.90 4.28
N VAL A 77 -1.51 3.94 4.83
CA VAL A 77 -0.98 5.08 4.05
C VAL A 77 0.10 4.61 3.07
N GLY A 78 0.99 3.73 3.50
CA GLY A 78 2.04 3.15 2.67
C GLY A 78 1.51 2.38 1.47
N GLN A 79 0.41 1.64 1.64
CA GLN A 79 -0.22 0.84 0.59
C GLN A 79 -1.09 1.69 -0.35
N LEU A 80 -1.91 2.59 0.18
CA LEU A 80 -2.93 3.29 -0.63
C LEU A 80 -2.42 4.59 -1.25
N ILE A 81 -1.56 5.31 -0.51
CA ILE A 81 -1.08 6.66 -0.87
C ILE A 81 0.42 6.78 -0.57
N HIS A 82 1.21 5.84 -1.09
CA HIS A 82 2.67 5.76 -0.88
C HIS A 82 3.40 7.11 -0.98
N ALA A 83 3.00 7.98 -1.93
CA ALA A 83 3.57 9.32 -2.11
C ALA A 83 3.46 10.24 -0.88
N ARG A 84 2.54 9.95 0.05
CA ARG A 84 2.30 10.68 1.30
C ARG A 84 2.92 10.01 2.53
N ALA A 85 3.43 8.78 2.41
CA ALA A 85 3.96 8.02 3.54
C ALA A 85 5.13 8.72 4.24
N ALA A 86 6.09 9.25 3.47
CA ALA A 86 7.23 9.97 4.03
C ALA A 86 6.83 11.25 4.80
N GLU A 87 5.75 11.91 4.39
CA GLU A 87 5.22 13.05 5.13
C GLU A 87 4.51 12.60 6.41
N PHE A 88 3.72 11.53 6.34
CA PHE A 88 3.03 10.95 7.49
C PHE A 88 4.02 10.55 8.61
N GLU A 89 5.12 9.88 8.25
CA GLU A 89 6.18 9.50 9.19
C GLU A 89 6.90 10.72 9.78
N ARG A 90 7.18 11.75 8.96
CA ARG A 90 7.84 12.98 9.41
C ARG A 90 7.03 13.73 10.46
N LEU A 91 5.70 13.65 10.43
CA LEU A 91 4.85 14.24 11.46
C LEU A 91 5.04 13.57 12.83
N TYR A 92 5.43 12.29 12.85
CA TYR A 92 5.77 11.55 14.07
C TYR A 92 7.20 11.83 14.55
N MET A 93 8.20 11.56 13.70
CA MET A 93 9.61 11.56 14.09
C MET A 93 10.33 12.91 13.91
N GLY A 94 9.72 13.86 13.19
CA GLY A 94 10.35 15.13 12.83
C GLY A 94 11.54 14.97 11.87
N GLU A 95 12.44 15.95 11.88
CA GLU A 95 13.68 15.92 11.10
C GLU A 95 14.86 15.41 11.94
N ALA A 96 15.69 14.54 11.35
CA ALA A 96 16.82 13.90 12.04
C ALA A 96 17.91 14.88 12.52
N LYS A 97 18.01 16.08 11.95
CA LYS A 97 19.04 17.09 12.27
C LYS A 97 18.43 18.47 12.57
N ARG A 98 17.51 18.53 13.52
CA ARG A 98 17.00 19.82 14.00
C ARG A 98 18.03 20.56 14.85
N ARG A 99 18.14 21.88 14.64
CA ARG A 99 19.05 22.76 15.40
C ARG A 99 18.44 23.25 16.70
N LEU A 100 17.12 23.43 16.73
CA LEU A 100 16.34 23.95 17.85
C LEU A 100 15.02 23.17 17.95
N ILE A 101 14.37 23.24 19.11
CA ILE A 101 12.99 22.77 19.32
C ILE A 101 12.11 24.01 19.47
N ASP A 102 11.28 24.25 18.47
CA ASP A 102 10.31 25.32 18.37
C ASP A 102 8.97 24.76 17.85
N ALA A 103 7.95 25.62 17.69
CA ALA A 103 6.64 25.18 17.23
C ALA A 103 6.67 24.47 15.84
N GLU A 104 7.64 24.80 14.98
CA GLU A 104 7.75 24.24 13.63
C GLU A 104 8.49 22.89 13.59
N THR A 105 9.41 22.68 14.52
CA THR A 105 10.25 21.47 14.60
C THR A 105 9.76 20.46 15.65
N TYR A 106 8.81 20.86 16.49
CA TYR A 106 8.14 19.99 17.46
C TYR A 106 7.27 18.95 16.76
N ASN A 107 7.42 17.69 17.19
CA ASN A 107 6.75 16.54 16.59
C ASN A 107 6.04 15.68 17.65
N ILE A 108 5.31 14.65 17.20
CA ILE A 108 4.51 13.81 18.09
C ILE A 108 5.40 12.97 19.02
N GLN A 109 6.55 12.49 18.54
CA GLN A 109 7.47 11.72 19.36
C GLN A 109 7.99 12.53 20.57
N ASP A 110 8.23 13.84 20.42
CA ASP A 110 8.63 14.70 21.53
C ASP A 110 7.60 14.70 22.65
N TRP A 111 6.33 14.88 22.30
CA TRP A 111 5.24 14.86 23.27
C TRP A 111 5.19 13.53 24.03
N LEU A 112 5.21 12.42 23.28
CA LEU A 112 5.10 11.05 23.82
C LEU A 112 6.31 10.65 24.68
N THR A 113 7.49 11.22 24.40
CA THR A 113 8.70 11.02 25.20
C THR A 113 8.79 11.97 26.39
N GLY A 114 7.77 12.79 26.63
CA GLY A 114 7.71 13.71 27.76
C GLY A 114 8.52 15.00 27.57
N ARG A 115 9.07 15.25 26.37
CA ARG A 115 9.65 16.56 26.06
C ARG A 115 8.54 17.58 25.98
N ARG A 116 8.80 18.78 26.48
CA ARG A 116 7.86 19.91 26.49
C ARG A 116 8.53 21.13 25.88
N ALA A 117 7.74 22.14 25.54
CA ALA A 117 8.27 23.40 25.04
C ALA A 117 9.29 23.99 26.05
N PRO A 118 10.46 24.46 25.58
CA PRO A 118 11.44 25.10 26.46
C PRO A 118 10.84 26.36 27.09
N ALA A 119 11.30 26.71 28.29
CA ALA A 119 10.91 27.96 28.92
C ALA A 119 11.54 29.17 28.21
N ASP A 120 10.76 30.23 28.04
CA ASP A 120 11.24 31.53 27.60
C ASP A 120 11.93 32.29 28.76
N GLY A 121 12.42 33.51 28.48
CA GLY A 121 13.05 34.36 29.50
C GLY A 121 12.14 34.75 30.67
N SER A 122 10.83 34.48 30.60
CA SER A 122 9.84 34.71 31.65
C SER A 122 9.46 33.44 32.43
N GLY A 123 10.04 32.29 32.08
CA GLY A 123 9.73 30.99 32.69
C GLY A 123 8.46 30.34 32.13
N LYS A 124 7.83 30.90 31.10
CA LYS A 124 6.65 30.33 30.43
C LYS A 124 7.06 29.48 29.23
N PRO A 125 6.24 28.51 28.79
CA PRO A 125 6.51 27.77 27.57
C PRO A 125 6.68 28.72 26.37
N ALA A 126 7.78 28.59 25.63
CA ALA A 126 8.08 29.43 24.46
C ALA A 126 7.05 29.27 23.33
N PHE A 127 6.31 28.15 23.32
CA PHE A 127 5.18 27.89 22.44
C PHE A 127 4.20 26.91 23.10
N ASN A 128 2.98 26.82 22.57
CA ASN A 128 1.98 25.84 22.99
C ASN A 128 2.29 24.48 22.34
N ASP A 129 2.96 23.60 23.09
CA ASP A 129 3.33 22.26 22.64
C ASP A 129 2.13 21.31 22.48
N LEU A 130 1.06 21.49 23.27
CA LEU A 130 -0.21 20.77 23.10
C LEU A 130 -0.87 21.09 21.75
N LEU A 131 -0.92 22.37 21.37
CA LEU A 131 -1.43 22.79 20.07
C LEU A 131 -0.56 22.24 18.94
N ALA A 132 0.77 22.29 19.10
CA ALA A 132 1.70 21.77 18.11
C ALA A 132 1.48 20.27 17.85
N VAL A 133 1.40 19.44 18.90
CA VAL A 133 1.12 17.99 18.74
C VAL A 133 -0.27 17.74 18.15
N SER A 134 -1.28 18.51 18.56
CA SER A 134 -2.65 18.41 18.03
C SER A 134 -2.69 18.68 16.53
N MET A 135 -1.97 19.69 16.06
CA MET A 135 -1.86 20.00 14.63
C MET A 135 -1.16 18.88 13.85
N ARG A 136 -0.12 18.26 14.42
CA ARG A 136 0.56 17.12 13.78
C ARG A 136 -0.33 15.90 13.64
N LEU A 137 -1.06 15.54 14.71
CA LEU A 137 -2.03 14.46 14.66
C LEU A 137 -3.14 14.76 13.65
N LYS A 138 -3.67 15.99 13.65
CA LYS A 138 -4.67 16.43 12.67
C LYS A 138 -4.17 16.29 11.24
N MET A 139 -2.92 16.66 10.95
CA MET A 139 -2.34 16.47 9.62
C MET A 139 -2.19 14.99 9.26
N GLN A 140 -1.79 14.12 10.20
CA GLN A 140 -1.78 12.67 9.95
C GLN A 140 -3.19 12.14 9.64
N LEU A 141 -4.20 12.63 10.36
CA LEU A 141 -5.61 12.26 10.13
C LEU A 141 -6.13 12.77 8.77
N ASP A 142 -5.77 13.99 8.37
CA ASP A 142 -6.14 14.55 7.07
C ASP A 142 -5.48 13.76 5.92
N ILE A 143 -4.24 13.27 6.10
CA ILE A 143 -3.59 12.33 5.17
C ILE A 143 -4.36 11.01 5.11
N LEU A 144 -4.74 10.44 6.26
CA LEU A 144 -5.49 9.19 6.31
C LEU A 144 -6.85 9.31 5.60
N ARG A 145 -7.60 10.39 5.81
CA ARG A 145 -8.85 10.70 5.10
C ARG A 145 -8.65 10.85 3.59
N SER A 146 -7.50 11.37 3.15
CA SER A 146 -7.20 11.42 1.71
C SER A 146 -7.05 10.03 1.07
N ALA A 147 -6.67 9.01 1.87
CA ALA A 147 -6.65 7.62 1.41
C ALA A 147 -8.09 7.07 1.21
N GLU A 148 -9.02 7.44 2.08
CA GLU A 148 -10.45 7.11 1.95
C GLU A 148 -11.04 7.69 0.67
N ALA A 149 -10.83 8.99 0.42
CA ALA A 149 -11.27 9.65 -0.82
C ALA A 149 -10.68 9.03 -2.09
N ARG A 150 -9.47 8.45 -2.00
CA ARG A 150 -8.85 7.73 -3.13
C ARG A 150 -9.53 6.38 -3.42
N LEU A 151 -10.00 5.67 -2.40
CA LEU A 151 -10.76 4.43 -2.55
C LEU A 151 -12.20 4.65 -3.02
N GLU A 152 -12.75 5.82 -2.77
CA GLU A 152 -14.07 6.24 -3.29
C GLU A 152 -13.97 6.89 -4.67
N SER A 153 -12.76 7.28 -5.09
CA SER A 153 -12.56 7.95 -6.37
C SER A 153 -12.80 7.00 -7.54
N SER A 154 -13.71 7.39 -8.42
CA SER A 154 -13.92 6.75 -9.72
C SER A 154 -12.63 6.66 -10.55
N LEU A 155 -11.64 7.52 -10.33
CA LEU A 155 -10.35 7.45 -11.03
C LEU A 155 -9.52 6.22 -10.64
N PHE A 156 -9.61 5.76 -9.39
CA PHE A 156 -8.94 4.53 -8.96
C PHE A 156 -9.59 3.31 -9.61
N ASP A 157 -10.92 3.23 -9.55
CA ASP A 157 -11.70 2.16 -10.19
C ASP A 157 -11.50 2.17 -11.72
N VAL A 158 -11.56 3.32 -12.38
CA VAL A 158 -11.36 3.44 -13.83
C VAL A 158 -9.96 2.98 -14.24
N ARG A 159 -8.91 3.29 -13.47
CA ARG A 159 -7.55 2.86 -13.82
C ARG A 159 -7.39 1.35 -13.70
N GLN A 160 -7.94 0.73 -12.65
CA GLN A 160 -7.90 -0.72 -12.48
C GLN A 160 -8.72 -1.44 -13.55
N LEU A 161 -9.93 -0.94 -13.85
CA LEU A 161 -10.81 -1.49 -14.88
C LEU A 161 -10.17 -1.43 -16.27
N VAL A 162 -9.72 -0.24 -16.69
CA VAL A 162 -9.09 -0.05 -18.02
C VAL A 162 -7.85 -0.93 -18.17
N GLN A 163 -7.11 -1.14 -17.08
CA GLN A 163 -5.93 -1.97 -17.11
C GLN A 163 -6.23 -3.47 -17.18
N ALA A 164 -7.24 -3.93 -16.43
CA ALA A 164 -7.74 -5.29 -16.54
C ALA A 164 -8.24 -5.55 -17.97
N ASP A 165 -9.05 -4.65 -18.54
CA ASP A 165 -9.57 -4.75 -19.90
C ASP A 165 -8.43 -4.78 -20.94
N LEU A 166 -7.38 -3.97 -20.75
CA LEU A 166 -6.20 -3.96 -21.62
C LEU A 166 -5.42 -5.28 -21.55
N PHE A 167 -5.25 -5.86 -20.37
CA PHE A 167 -4.56 -7.13 -20.22
C PHE A 167 -5.39 -8.31 -20.74
N ASP A 168 -6.69 -8.33 -20.47
CA ASP A 168 -7.61 -9.34 -20.99
C ASP A 168 -7.62 -9.34 -22.53
N SER A 169 -7.74 -8.15 -23.15
CA SER A 169 -7.69 -8.04 -24.62
C SER A 169 -6.34 -8.45 -25.23
N GLN A 170 -5.21 -8.19 -24.54
CA GLN A 170 -3.89 -8.67 -24.96
C GLN A 170 -3.77 -10.20 -24.84
N LEU A 171 -4.32 -10.80 -23.79
CA LEU A 171 -4.35 -12.25 -23.62
C LEU A 171 -5.25 -12.92 -24.65
N ASP A 172 -6.39 -12.33 -24.99
CA ASP A 172 -7.25 -12.81 -26.09
C ASP A 172 -6.51 -12.81 -27.43
N ALA A 173 -5.78 -11.73 -27.74
CA ALA A 173 -4.92 -11.70 -28.91
C ALA A 173 -3.83 -12.80 -28.87
N CYS A 174 -3.27 -13.11 -27.69
CA CYS A 174 -2.33 -14.23 -27.53
C CYS A 174 -3.00 -15.58 -27.81
N ARG A 175 -4.25 -15.78 -27.36
CA ARG A 175 -5.03 -17.01 -27.61
C ARG A 175 -5.27 -17.18 -29.12
N GLU A 176 -5.63 -16.12 -29.82
CA GLU A 176 -5.81 -16.14 -31.27
C GLU A 176 -4.51 -16.46 -32.03
N LEU A 177 -3.39 -15.83 -31.64
CA LEU A 177 -2.07 -16.09 -32.23
C LEU A 177 -1.66 -17.56 -32.03
N ALA A 178 -1.85 -18.09 -30.81
CA ALA A 178 -1.54 -19.48 -30.50
C ALA A 178 -2.41 -20.45 -31.31
N ALA A 179 -3.70 -20.16 -31.46
CA ALA A 179 -4.63 -20.95 -32.27
C ALA A 179 -4.24 -21.01 -33.75
N ARG A 180 -3.62 -19.94 -34.28
CA ARG A 180 -3.10 -19.87 -35.65
C ARG A 180 -1.68 -20.43 -35.81
N GLY A 181 -1.08 -20.97 -34.75
CA GLY A 181 0.27 -21.56 -34.76
C GLY A 181 1.41 -20.56 -34.56
N PHE A 182 1.12 -19.28 -34.30
CA PHE A 182 2.13 -18.25 -34.00
C PHE A 182 2.59 -18.31 -32.54
N LEU A 183 3.14 -19.45 -32.14
CA LEU A 183 3.48 -19.79 -30.76
C LEU A 183 4.49 -18.82 -30.11
N ARG A 184 5.57 -18.49 -30.83
CA ARG A 184 6.58 -17.54 -30.32
C ARG A 184 6.01 -16.15 -30.08
N ALA A 185 5.18 -15.65 -31.00
CA ALA A 185 4.55 -14.35 -30.86
C ALA A 185 3.60 -14.34 -29.65
N ALA A 186 2.72 -15.34 -29.56
CA ALA A 186 1.77 -15.48 -28.46
C ALA A 186 2.48 -15.53 -27.09
N GLY A 187 3.49 -16.38 -26.93
CA GLY A 187 4.21 -16.51 -25.66
C GLY A 187 5.06 -15.27 -25.31
N THR A 188 5.59 -14.56 -26.31
CA THR A 188 6.34 -13.32 -26.08
C THR A 188 5.41 -12.20 -25.62
N VAL A 189 4.26 -12.02 -26.28
CA VAL A 189 3.27 -11.00 -25.90
C VAL A 189 2.72 -11.30 -24.50
N ALA A 190 2.32 -12.54 -24.21
CA ALA A 190 1.86 -12.94 -22.87
C ALA A 190 2.93 -12.64 -21.79
N GLY A 191 4.21 -12.86 -22.11
CA GLY A 191 5.32 -12.49 -21.23
C GLY A 191 5.45 -11.00 -20.96
N VAL A 192 5.19 -10.16 -21.96
CA VAL A 192 5.17 -8.69 -21.79
C VAL A 192 3.99 -8.26 -20.90
N VAL A 193 2.83 -8.91 -21.02
CA VAL A 193 1.68 -8.64 -20.13
C VAL A 193 2.07 -8.94 -18.68
N LEU A 194 2.66 -10.11 -18.43
CA LEU A 194 3.13 -10.51 -17.10
C LEU A 194 4.16 -9.53 -16.53
N GLU A 195 5.16 -9.14 -17.32
CA GLU A 195 6.18 -8.18 -16.89
C GLU A 195 5.58 -6.82 -16.49
N LYS A 196 4.66 -6.29 -17.31
CA LYS A 196 3.96 -5.03 -17.01
C LYS A 196 3.14 -5.13 -15.73
N HIS A 197 2.47 -6.26 -15.51
CA HIS A 197 1.70 -6.49 -14.30
C HIS A 197 2.60 -6.54 -13.06
N LEU A 198 3.69 -7.32 -13.08
CA LEU A 198 4.63 -7.40 -11.96
C LEU A 198 5.32 -6.05 -11.67
N TRP A 199 5.67 -5.28 -12.70
CA TRP A 199 6.19 -3.92 -12.53
C TRP A 199 5.18 -3.02 -11.82
N GLN A 200 3.91 -3.09 -12.19
CA GLN A 200 2.87 -2.30 -11.54
C GLN A 200 2.70 -2.70 -10.08
N VAL A 201 2.63 -4.01 -9.78
CA VAL A 201 2.54 -4.50 -8.40
C VAL A 201 3.73 -4.00 -7.60
N ALA A 202 4.95 -4.14 -8.13
CA ALA A 202 6.16 -3.62 -7.48
C ALA A 202 6.06 -2.11 -7.21
N LYS A 203 5.57 -1.32 -8.18
CA LYS A 203 5.38 0.11 -8.04
C LYS A 203 4.31 0.48 -7.01
N SER A 204 3.18 -0.23 -6.98
CA SER A 204 2.07 0.00 -6.04
C SER A 204 2.50 -0.25 -4.60
N HIS A 205 3.35 -1.27 -4.38
CA HIS A 205 3.86 -1.62 -3.04
C HIS A 205 5.18 -0.93 -2.68
N GLY A 206 5.64 0.05 -3.48
CA GLY A 206 6.87 0.80 -3.21
C GLY A 206 8.16 -0.04 -3.28
N VAL A 207 8.13 -1.18 -3.97
CA VAL A 207 9.29 -2.07 -4.14
C VAL A 207 10.24 -1.46 -5.17
N VAL A 208 11.42 -1.06 -4.70
CA VAL A 208 12.44 -0.43 -5.55
C VAL A 208 13.31 -1.49 -6.22
N VAL A 209 13.24 -1.57 -7.55
CA VAL A 209 14.14 -2.41 -8.36
C VAL A 209 15.26 -1.53 -8.95
N ARG A 210 16.47 -1.64 -8.40
CA ARG A 210 17.62 -0.78 -8.76
C ARG A 210 18.41 -1.32 -9.97
N HIS A 211 17.73 -1.52 -11.09
CA HIS A 211 18.32 -1.92 -12.37
C HIS A 211 17.86 -0.97 -13.47
N SER A 212 18.73 -0.60 -14.42
CA SER A 212 18.37 0.36 -15.48
C SER A 212 17.32 -0.18 -16.45
N GLU A 213 17.30 -1.50 -16.64
CA GLU A 213 16.30 -2.23 -17.42
C GLU A 213 15.88 -3.48 -16.65
N PRO A 214 14.95 -3.36 -15.68
CA PRO A 214 14.50 -4.51 -14.91
C PRO A 214 13.75 -5.51 -15.79
N THR A 215 14.06 -6.79 -15.63
CA THR A 215 13.39 -7.89 -16.32
C THR A 215 12.26 -8.48 -15.48
N LEU A 216 11.42 -9.30 -16.08
CA LEU A 216 10.40 -10.10 -15.39
C LEU A 216 10.96 -10.85 -14.16
N ASN A 217 12.16 -11.45 -14.28
CA ASN A 217 12.79 -12.16 -13.17
C ASN A 217 13.21 -11.22 -12.04
N ASP A 218 13.69 -10.00 -12.38
CA ASP A 218 14.04 -9.00 -11.37
C ASP A 218 12.81 -8.61 -10.55
N PHE A 219 11.67 -8.37 -11.19
CA PHE A 219 10.42 -8.09 -10.46
C PHE A 219 9.98 -9.26 -9.59
N ASN A 220 10.00 -10.49 -10.11
CA ASN A 220 9.63 -11.69 -9.36
C ASN A 220 10.46 -11.84 -8.07
N ASP A 221 11.78 -11.67 -8.16
CA ASP A 221 12.67 -11.79 -7.01
C ASP A 221 12.50 -10.67 -5.98
N HIS A 222 12.30 -9.43 -6.44
CA HIS A 222 12.09 -8.30 -5.54
C HIS A 222 10.74 -8.39 -4.82
N LEU A 223 9.68 -8.82 -5.51
CA LEU A 223 8.36 -9.02 -4.91
C LEU A 223 8.39 -10.13 -3.85
N LYS A 224 9.11 -11.23 -4.10
CA LYS A 224 9.34 -12.28 -3.09
C LYS A 224 10.12 -11.74 -1.88
N LYS A 225 11.21 -11.00 -2.11
CA LYS A 225 12.01 -10.40 -1.03
C LYS A 225 11.21 -9.41 -0.19
N ALA A 226 10.24 -8.73 -0.79
CA ALA A 226 9.30 -7.85 -0.11
C ALA A 226 8.19 -8.61 0.65
N GLY A 227 8.14 -9.94 0.58
CA GLY A 227 7.13 -10.78 1.24
C GLY A 227 5.77 -10.80 0.54
N LEU A 228 5.67 -10.30 -0.69
CA LEU A 228 4.43 -10.23 -1.46
C LEU A 228 4.13 -11.53 -2.23
N LEU A 229 5.15 -12.36 -2.46
CA LEU A 229 5.02 -13.65 -3.12
C LEU A 229 5.45 -14.78 -2.18
N ASP A 230 4.63 -15.81 -2.11
CA ASP A 230 5.03 -17.08 -1.50
C ASP A 230 5.94 -17.88 -2.44
N VAL A 231 6.57 -18.94 -1.91
CA VAL A 231 7.50 -19.76 -2.68
C VAL A 231 6.83 -20.45 -3.89
N PRO A 232 5.61 -21.00 -3.77
CA PRO A 232 4.88 -21.56 -4.92
C PRO A 232 4.65 -20.56 -6.06
N ILE A 233 4.07 -19.38 -5.79
CA ILE A 233 3.76 -18.39 -6.82
C ILE A 233 5.06 -17.88 -7.45
N TRP A 234 6.08 -17.61 -6.64
CA TRP A 234 7.39 -17.19 -7.15
C TRP A 234 7.99 -18.21 -8.13
N ARG A 235 7.90 -19.52 -7.85
CA ARG A 235 8.35 -20.58 -8.76
C ARG A 235 7.48 -20.68 -10.02
N GLN A 236 6.18 -20.45 -9.89
CA GLN A 236 5.28 -20.43 -11.04
C GLN A 236 5.64 -19.28 -11.99
N ILE A 237 5.85 -18.07 -11.48
CA ILE A 237 6.28 -16.92 -12.29
C ILE A 237 7.63 -17.20 -12.95
N GLN A 238 8.57 -17.83 -12.25
CA GLN A 238 9.87 -18.22 -12.82
C GLN A 238 9.70 -19.21 -13.97
N ARG A 239 8.80 -20.20 -13.83
CA ARG A 239 8.44 -21.14 -14.89
C ARG A 239 7.87 -20.42 -16.12
N LEU A 240 7.00 -19.44 -15.94
CA LEU A 240 6.45 -18.60 -17.02
C LEU A 240 7.55 -17.76 -17.69
N ALA A 241 8.49 -17.23 -16.92
CA ALA A 241 9.65 -16.51 -17.43
C ALA A 241 10.52 -17.39 -18.36
N ASP A 242 10.74 -18.65 -17.97
CA ASP A 242 11.47 -19.61 -18.79
C ASP A 242 10.74 -19.91 -20.11
N ILE A 243 9.41 -20.05 -20.09
CA ILE A 243 8.60 -20.24 -21.30
C ILE A 243 8.65 -19.01 -22.20
N ARG A 244 8.54 -17.80 -21.63
CA ARG A 244 8.73 -16.53 -22.35
C ARG A 244 10.10 -16.49 -23.02
N ASN A 245 11.16 -16.89 -22.32
CA ASN A 245 12.51 -16.91 -22.86
C ASN A 245 12.67 -17.89 -24.01
N LEU A 246 12.01 -19.05 -23.96
CA LEU A 246 11.92 -19.99 -25.10
C LEU A 246 11.22 -19.37 -26.31
N CYS A 247 10.22 -18.53 -26.09
CA CYS A 247 9.50 -17.85 -27.17
C CYS A 247 10.32 -16.70 -27.80
N GLY A 248 10.96 -15.88 -26.96
CA GLY A 248 11.66 -14.66 -27.36
C GLY A 248 13.13 -14.83 -27.77
N HIS A 249 13.76 -15.97 -27.45
CA HIS A 249 15.18 -16.22 -27.77
C HIS A 249 15.36 -17.50 -28.63
N GLN A 250 16.39 -17.53 -29.48
CA GLN A 250 16.66 -18.64 -30.43
C GLN A 250 17.71 -19.65 -29.91
N LYS A 251 17.73 -19.99 -28.62
CA LYS A 251 18.90 -20.70 -28.05
C LYS A 251 18.77 -22.21 -27.88
N HIS A 252 17.56 -22.81 -27.92
CA HIS A 252 17.41 -24.22 -27.53
C HIS A 252 16.46 -25.04 -28.41
N ARG A 253 15.19 -24.62 -28.53
CA ARG A 253 14.16 -25.33 -29.31
C ARG A 253 12.94 -24.43 -29.51
N GLU A 254 12.04 -24.86 -30.40
CA GLU A 254 10.72 -24.25 -30.52
C GLU A 254 9.85 -24.51 -29.27
N PRO A 255 9.03 -23.52 -28.85
CA PRO A 255 8.04 -23.70 -27.80
C PRO A 255 6.93 -24.63 -28.28
N ARG A 256 6.42 -25.50 -27.39
CA ARG A 256 5.29 -26.38 -27.70
C ARG A 256 3.97 -25.64 -27.46
N GLY A 257 2.94 -25.99 -28.22
CA GLY A 257 1.60 -25.39 -28.03
C GLY A 257 1.05 -25.53 -26.61
N LYS A 258 1.35 -26.64 -25.92
CA LYS A 258 1.00 -26.83 -24.51
C LYS A 258 1.69 -25.83 -23.57
N GLU A 259 2.95 -25.50 -23.86
CA GLU A 259 3.74 -24.56 -23.03
C GLU A 259 3.28 -23.12 -23.26
N VAL A 260 2.93 -22.75 -24.50
CA VAL A 260 2.35 -21.43 -24.77
C VAL A 260 0.95 -21.30 -24.17
N LYS A 261 0.16 -22.38 -24.17
CA LYS A 261 -1.11 -22.40 -23.45
C LYS A 261 -0.90 -22.25 -21.93
N GLU A 262 0.06 -22.98 -21.36
CA GLU A 262 0.48 -22.83 -19.95
C GLU A 262 0.91 -21.38 -19.65
N MET A 263 1.62 -20.74 -20.59
CA MET A 263 2.00 -19.33 -20.48
C MET A 263 0.78 -18.42 -20.39
N ILE A 264 -0.13 -18.49 -21.37
CA ILE A 264 -1.29 -17.59 -21.45
C ILE A 264 -2.21 -17.75 -20.23
N GLU A 265 -2.57 -19.00 -19.90
CA GLU A 265 -3.45 -19.29 -18.76
C GLU A 265 -2.77 -19.02 -17.42
N GLY A 266 -1.45 -19.25 -17.33
CA GLY A 266 -0.66 -18.91 -16.15
C GLY A 266 -0.62 -17.40 -15.90
N VAL A 267 -0.44 -16.60 -16.96
CA VAL A 267 -0.47 -15.14 -16.87
C VAL A 267 -1.85 -14.63 -16.49
N ASP A 268 -2.92 -15.16 -17.10
CA ASP A 268 -4.31 -14.84 -16.73
C ASP A 268 -4.57 -15.09 -15.23
N GLY A 269 -4.13 -16.24 -14.72
CA GLY A 269 -4.24 -16.58 -13.31
C GLY A 269 -3.48 -15.61 -12.38
N ILE A 270 -2.26 -15.22 -12.74
CA ILE A 270 -1.46 -14.28 -11.94
C ILE A 270 -2.10 -12.89 -11.91
N ILE A 271 -2.53 -12.36 -13.06
CA ILE A 271 -3.16 -11.03 -13.16
C ILE A 271 -4.46 -10.94 -12.34
N ARG A 272 -5.15 -12.06 -12.16
CA ARG A 272 -6.38 -12.15 -11.35
C ARG A 272 -6.12 -12.36 -9.85
N THR A 273 -4.89 -12.69 -9.44
CA THR A 273 -4.59 -13.09 -8.06
C THR A 273 -3.60 -12.18 -7.35
N LEU A 274 -2.77 -11.44 -8.09
CA LEU A 274 -1.72 -10.59 -7.55
C LEU A 274 -2.04 -9.10 -7.79
N TYR A 275 -1.98 -8.27 -6.75
CA TYR A 275 -2.31 -6.83 -6.81
C TYR A 275 -1.34 -5.98 -5.99
#